data_AF-A0A382IJB8-F1
#
_entry.id   AF-A0A382IJB8-F1
#
_cell.length_a   1.000
_cell.length_b   1.000
_cell.length_c   1.000
_cell.angle_alpha   90.00
_cell.angle_beta   90.00
_cell.angle_gamma   90.00
#
_symmetry.space_group_name_H-M   'P 1'
#
loop_
_entity.id
_entity.type
_entity.pdbx_description
1 polymer ?
#
loop_
_entity_poly.entity_id
_entity_poly.type
_entity_poly.pdbx_seq_one_letter_code
_entity_poly.pdbx_strand_id
1 'polypeptide(L)'
;MLMQGFWLDQRTRDLTVHMPEEGLEPVRRMLDAAYIFEELMAFKLDFTPITARDTFLVGDIRVTAFPTTHLEQLREHFAGKYPAKFEAFSFLLETDNATVAHSA
;
A
#
# COMPACT_ATOMS: atom_id res chain seq x y z
N MET A 1 5.82 -13.70 -0.84
CA MET A 1 7.20 -13.87 -0.30
C MET A 1 7.85 -12.54 0.06
N LEU A 2 7.12 -11.52 0.51
CA LEU A 2 7.71 -10.19 0.77
C LEU A 2 8.63 -10.20 2.00
N MET A 3 8.11 -10.67 3.15
CA MET A 3 8.88 -10.71 4.40
C MET A 3 10.12 -11.60 4.31
N GLN A 4 10.03 -12.72 3.58
CA GLN A 4 11.19 -13.55 3.29
C GLN A 4 12.27 -12.79 2.49
N GLY A 5 11.86 -11.97 1.51
CA GLY A 5 12.79 -11.11 0.77
C GLY A 5 13.52 -10.14 1.70
N PHE A 6 12.80 -9.47 2.61
CA PHE A 6 13.42 -8.57 3.58
C PHE A 6 14.40 -9.25 4.52
N TRP A 7 14.10 -10.50 4.91
CA TRP A 7 15.00 -11.29 5.73
C TRP A 7 16.28 -11.69 4.98
N LEU A 8 16.14 -12.15 3.72
CA LEU A 8 17.28 -12.50 2.87
C LEU A 8 18.17 -11.29 2.56
N ASP A 9 17.57 -10.13 2.32
CA ASP A 9 18.28 -8.86 2.09
C ASP A 9 18.88 -8.25 3.37
N GLN A 10 18.64 -8.88 4.55
CA GLN A 10 19.03 -8.34 5.86
C GLN A 10 18.66 -6.86 6.01
N ARG A 11 17.43 -6.52 5.61
CA ARG A 11 16.98 -5.13 5.55
C ARG A 11 17.05 -4.48 6.92
N THR A 12 17.66 -3.29 6.97
CA THR A 12 17.68 -2.42 8.16
C THR A 12 17.02 -1.05 7.92
N ARG A 13 16.79 -0.69 6.66
CA ARG A 13 16.14 0.58 6.32
C ARG A 13 14.65 0.50 6.57
N ASP A 14 14.09 1.47 7.28
CA ASP A 14 12.66 1.60 7.50
C ASP A 14 11.87 1.55 6.18
N LEU A 15 10.62 1.08 6.27
CA LEU A 15 9.73 0.93 5.13
C LEU A 15 8.34 1.43 5.49
N THR A 16 7.92 2.48 4.79
CA THR A 16 6.52 2.91 4.77
C THR A 16 5.84 2.32 3.54
N VAL A 17 4.70 1.67 3.74
CA VAL A 17 3.85 1.13 2.68
C VAL A 17 2.55 1.92 2.65
N HIS A 18 2.32 2.62 1.53
CA HIS A 18 1.05 3.29 1.25
C HIS A 18 0.08 2.28 0.63
N MET A 19 -1.08 2.07 1.25
CA MET A 19 -2.06 1.07 0.83
C MET A 19 -3.51 1.49 1.13
N PRO A 20 -4.53 0.85 0.55
CA PRO A 20 -5.92 1.12 0.91
C PRO A 20 -6.17 0.97 2.41
N GLU A 21 -6.93 1.90 2.98
CA GLU A 21 -7.19 1.98 4.42
C GLU A 21 -7.76 0.67 4.98
N GLU A 22 -8.64 -0.01 4.23
CA GLU A 22 -9.25 -1.26 4.65
C GLU A 22 -8.25 -2.40 4.87
N GLY A 23 -7.06 -2.31 4.28
CA GLY A 23 -6.01 -3.32 4.38
C GLY A 23 -5.03 -3.12 5.55
N LEU A 24 -4.99 -1.95 6.18
CA LEU A 24 -4.01 -1.62 7.23
C LEU A 24 -4.06 -2.64 8.39
N GLU A 25 -5.25 -2.81 8.94
CA GLU A 25 -5.52 -3.71 10.07
C GLU A 25 -5.42 -5.20 9.68
N PRO A 26 -6.05 -5.68 8.59
CA PRO A 26 -5.92 -7.07 8.16
C PRO A 26 -4.48 -7.50 7.88
N VAL A 27 -3.67 -6.66 7.23
CA VAL A 27 -2.28 -7.01 6.93
C VAL A 27 -1.46 -7.10 8.21
N ARG A 28 -1.62 -6.17 9.16
CA ARG A 28 -0.97 -6.26 10.47
C ARG A 28 -1.30 -7.57 11.18
N ARG A 29 -2.60 -7.89 11.29
CA ARG A 29 -3.04 -9.14 11.93
C ARG A 29 -2.51 -10.39 11.24
N MET A 30 -2.38 -10.37 9.91
CA MET A 30 -1.80 -11.48 9.16
C MET A 30 -0.31 -11.68 9.51
N LEU A 31 0.46 -10.59 9.67
CA LEU A 31 1.86 -10.66 10.11
C LEU A 31 1.96 -11.23 11.53
N ASP A 32 1.13 -10.73 12.45
CA ASP A 32 1.09 -11.22 13.83
C ASP A 32 0.72 -12.71 13.90
N ALA A 33 -0.28 -13.14 13.12
CA ALA A 33 -0.68 -14.54 13.00
C ALA A 33 0.41 -15.44 12.41
N ALA A 34 1.33 -14.87 11.64
CA ALA A 34 2.51 -15.55 11.10
C ALA A 34 3.75 -15.43 12.01
N TYR A 35 3.60 -14.92 13.24
CA TYR A 35 4.69 -14.67 14.20
C TYR A 35 5.73 -13.66 13.69
N ILE A 36 5.34 -12.75 12.81
CA ILE A 36 6.19 -11.67 12.29
C ILE A 36 5.90 -10.40 13.09
N PHE A 37 6.35 -10.41 14.34
CA PHE A 37 6.16 -9.30 15.27
C PHE A 37 7.11 -8.15 14.93
N GLU A 38 6.73 -6.93 15.31
CA GLU A 38 7.53 -5.74 15.03
C GLU A 38 8.92 -5.80 15.67
N GLU A 39 8.99 -6.34 16.89
CA GLU A 39 10.21 -6.47 17.67
C GLU A 39 11.22 -7.46 17.08
N LEU A 40 10.75 -8.35 16.18
CA LEU A 40 11.62 -9.29 15.46
C LEU A 40 12.25 -8.65 14.22
N MET A 41 11.77 -7.49 13.79
CA MET A 41 12.28 -6.81 12.59
C MET A 41 13.40 -5.84 12.95
N ALA A 42 14.46 -5.84 12.13
CA ALA A 42 15.58 -4.91 12.26
C ALA A 42 15.29 -3.50 11.68
N PHE A 43 14.04 -3.23 11.31
CA PHE A 43 13.58 -1.99 10.69
C PHE A 43 12.11 -1.75 11.03
N LYS A 44 11.67 -0.50 10.93
CA LYS A 44 10.26 -0.13 11.13
C LYS A 44 9.44 -0.40 9.87
N LEU A 45 8.38 -1.20 9.98
CA LEU A 45 7.38 -1.42 8.92
C LEU A 45 6.11 -0.65 9.25
N ASP A 46 5.92 0.50 8.59
CA ASP A 46 4.77 1.37 8.75
C ASP A 46 3.77 1.18 7.61
N PHE A 47 2.48 1.14 7.94
CA PHE A 47 1.40 1.18 6.96
C PHE A 47 0.68 2.53 7.06
N THR A 48 0.46 3.17 5.91
CA THR A 48 -0.27 4.45 5.85
C THR A 48 -1.37 4.36 4.80
N PRO A 49 -2.56 4.93 5.08
CA PRO A 49 -3.67 4.88 4.13
C PRO A 49 -3.36 5.72 2.89
N ILE A 50 -3.86 5.27 1.75
CA ILE A 50 -4.01 6.07 0.54
C ILE A 50 -5.39 6.73 0.59
N THR A 51 -5.43 8.06 0.51
CA THR A 51 -6.67 8.82 0.34
C THR A 51 -6.78 9.28 -1.10
N ALA A 52 -7.95 9.06 -1.70
CA ALA A 52 -8.20 9.41 -3.10
C ALA A 52 -8.02 10.91 -3.34
N ARG A 53 -7.24 11.25 -4.37
CA ARG A 53 -6.89 12.61 -4.81
C ARG A 53 -6.06 13.43 -3.82
N ASP A 54 -5.66 12.83 -2.71
CA ASP A 54 -4.70 13.43 -1.80
C ASP A 54 -3.27 13.16 -2.28
N THR A 55 -2.38 14.05 -1.85
CA THR A 55 -0.97 14.02 -2.18
C THR A 55 -0.14 13.67 -0.96
N PHE A 56 0.83 12.78 -1.12
CA PHE A 56 1.85 12.47 -0.12
C PHE A 56 3.26 12.51 -0.74
N LEU A 57 4.28 12.58 0.11
CA LEU A 57 5.68 12.63 -0.33
C LEU A 57 6.38 11.31 -0.08
N VAL A 58 7.17 10.88 -1.06
CA VAL A 58 8.14 9.79 -0.91
C VAL A 58 9.50 10.33 -1.34
N GLY A 59 10.30 10.76 -0.36
CA GLY A 59 11.51 11.55 -0.65
C GLY A 59 11.15 12.90 -1.27
N ASP A 60 11.73 13.21 -2.43
CA ASP A 60 11.46 14.39 -3.25
C ASP A 60 10.32 14.18 -4.27
N ILE A 61 9.69 13.00 -4.26
CA ILE A 61 8.61 12.65 -5.19
C ILE A 61 7.26 12.98 -4.56
N ARG A 62 6.50 13.83 -5.24
CA ARG A 62 5.09 14.09 -4.95
C ARG A 62 4.23 13.01 -5.61
N VAL A 63 3.46 12.30 -4.80
CA VAL A 63 2.60 11.20 -5.25
C VAL A 63 1.15 11.58 -5.01
N THR A 64 0.33 11.55 -6.06
CA THR A 64 -1.13 11.77 -5.96
C THR A 64 -1.87 10.54 -6.48
N ALA A 65 -2.79 10.00 -5.67
CA ALA A 65 -3.56 8.82 -6.02
C ALA A 65 -4.89 9.20 -6.70
N PHE A 66 -5.21 8.59 -7.84
CA PHE A 66 -6.49 8.80 -8.54
C PHE A 66 -7.29 7.50 -8.56
N PRO A 67 -8.57 7.51 -8.15
CA PRO A 67 -9.39 6.30 -8.16
C PRO A 67 -9.62 5.81 -9.60
N THR A 68 -9.65 4.49 -9.79
CA THR A 68 -9.90 3.85 -11.08
C THR A 68 -11.10 2.90 -10.98
N THR A 69 -11.55 2.40 -12.13
CA THR A 69 -12.66 1.43 -12.22
C THR A 69 -12.16 -0.02 -12.33
N HIS A 70 -10.88 -0.29 -12.08
CA HIS A 70 -10.27 -1.61 -12.30
C HIS A 70 -10.99 -2.74 -11.55
N LEU A 71 -11.45 -2.48 -10.32
CA LEU A 71 -12.14 -3.47 -9.49
C LEU A 71 -13.67 -3.34 -9.50
N GLU A 72 -14.23 -2.48 -10.35
CA GLU A 72 -15.67 -2.20 -10.35
C GLU A 72 -16.50 -3.45 -10.69
N GLN A 73 -16.06 -4.23 -11.68
CA GLN A 73 -16.72 -5.50 -12.01
C GLN A 73 -16.68 -6.48 -10.83
N LEU A 74 -15.58 -6.53 -10.07
CA LEU A 74 -15.51 -7.38 -8.87
C LEU A 74 -16.48 -6.88 -7.79
N ARG A 75 -16.56 -5.56 -7.59
CA ARG A 75 -17.50 -4.93 -6.66
C ARG A 75 -18.94 -5.32 -6.99
N GLU A 76 -19.36 -5.23 -8.25
CA GLU A 76 -20.71 -5.60 -8.69
C GLU A 76 -21.08 -7.05 -8.33
N HIS A 77 -20.14 -7.99 -8.46
CA HIS A 77 -20.38 -9.41 -8.19
C HIS A 77 -20.30 -9.77 -6.71
N PHE A 78 -19.53 -9.04 -5.91
CA PHE A 78 -19.12 -9.47 -4.58
C PHE A 78 -19.47 -8.53 -3.42
N ALA A 79 -19.90 -7.28 -3.68
CA ALA A 79 -20.22 -6.33 -2.61
C ALA A 79 -21.36 -6.79 -1.69
N GLY A 80 -22.28 -7.63 -2.19
CA GLY A 80 -23.33 -8.24 -1.35
C GLY A 80 -22.83 -9.35 -0.42
N LYS A 81 -21.63 -9.89 -0.67
CA LYS A 81 -21.06 -11.03 0.06
C LYS A 81 -19.92 -10.63 0.99
N TYR A 82 -19.11 -9.64 0.60
CA TYR A 82 -17.94 -9.22 1.35
C TYR A 82 -17.97 -7.70 1.57
N PRO A 83 -17.59 -7.22 2.77
CA PRO A 83 -17.63 -5.80 3.12
C PRO A 83 -16.42 -5.01 2.58
N ALA A 84 -15.79 -5.47 1.51
CA ALA A 84 -14.63 -4.79 0.91
C ALA A 84 -15.07 -3.55 0.12
N LYS A 85 -14.24 -2.50 0.12
CA LYS A 85 -14.45 -1.26 -0.62
C LYS A 85 -14.07 -1.39 -2.11
N PHE A 86 -13.24 -2.37 -2.46
CA PHE A 86 -12.75 -2.61 -3.83
C PHE A 86 -12.02 -1.39 -4.42
N GLU A 87 -11.20 -0.74 -3.59
CA GLU A 87 -10.46 0.45 -4.00
C GLU A 87 -9.30 0.09 -4.94
N ALA A 88 -9.17 0.86 -6.02
CA ALA A 88 -8.07 0.75 -6.96
C ALA A 88 -7.63 2.15 -7.39
N PHE A 89 -6.32 2.33 -7.56
CA PHE A 89 -5.73 3.64 -7.83
C PHE A 89 -4.73 3.57 -8.98
N SER A 90 -4.67 4.65 -9.75
CA SER A 90 -3.51 5.04 -10.54
C SER A 90 -2.78 6.17 -9.82
N PHE A 91 -1.52 6.40 -10.17
CA PHE A 91 -0.67 7.35 -9.47
C PHE A 91 -0.06 8.35 -10.44
N LEU A 92 -0.10 9.63 -10.05
CA LEU A 92 0.71 10.67 -10.63
C LEU A 92 1.93 10.87 -9.74
N LEU A 93 3.11 10.77 -10.33
CA LEU A 93 4.42 10.90 -9.68
C LEU A 93 5.11 12.12 -10.26
N GLU A 94 5.41 13.10 -9.41
CA GLU A 94 5.96 14.38 -9.83
C GLU A 94 7.24 14.70 -9.06
N THR A 95 8.24 15.20 -9.79
CA THR A 95 9.47 15.79 -9.29
C THR A 95 9.67 17.14 -9.98
N ASP A 96 10.69 17.90 -9.60
CA ASP A 96 11.02 19.17 -10.27
C ASP A 96 11.33 19.01 -11.77
N ASN A 97 11.74 17.81 -12.20
CA ASN A 97 12.25 17.56 -13.55
C ASN A 97 11.38 16.62 -14.40
N ALA A 98 10.41 15.93 -13.78
CA ALA A 98 9.65 14.89 -14.46
C ALA A 98 8.26 14.68 -13.85
N THR A 99 7.32 14.34 -14.72
CA THR A 99 5.96 13.90 -14.37
C THR A 99 5.71 12.56 -15.02
N VAL A 100 5.33 11.57 -14.22
CA VAL A 100 5.04 10.21 -14.67
C VAL A 100 3.65 9.82 -14.17
N ALA A 101 2.81 9.32 -15.07
CA ALA A 101 1.57 8.66 -14.71
C ALA A 101 1.76 7.14 -14.76
N HIS A 102 1.34 6.44 -13.72
CA HIS A 102 1.35 4.99 -13.65
C HIS A 102 -0.05 4.46 -13.34
N SER A 103 -0.55 3.58 -14.21
CA SER A 103 -1.68 2.69 -13.91
C SER A 103 -1.18 1.25 -14.02
N ALA A 104 -1.59 0.42 -13.07
CA ALA A 104 -1.53 -1.04 -13.20
C ALA A 104 -2.80 -1.56 -13.90
#